data_AF-A0A7S3H5S3-F1
#
_entry.id   AF-A0A7S3H5S3-F1
#
_cell.length_a   1.000
_cell.length_b   1.000
_cell.length_c   1.000
_cell.angle_alpha   90.00
_cell.angle_beta   90.00
_cell.angle_gamma   90.00
#
_symmetry.space_group_name_H-M   'P 1'
#
loop_
_entity.id
_entity.type
_entity.pdbx_description
1 polymer ?
#
loop_
_entity_poly.entity_id
_entity_poly.type
_entity_poly.pdbx_seq_one_letter_code
_entity_poly.pdbx_strand_id
1 'polypeptide(L)'
;PLLAIMAFLNNPDAVLDEVIDLDQPEDELFSCIVGVIRTIVGDEWSTASSESVDITKLTGGITNILFMAVNKANNAKVIVRIYGLGTAAFIDRNSENVVFATLSKLNFGPTFFGLFKNGRLEGYLPALALQIEEMA
;
A
#
# COMPACT_ATOMS: atom_id res chain seq x y z
N PRO A 1 11.44 10.25 -12.04
CA PRO A 1 11.31 10.33 -13.52
C PRO A 1 10.36 9.20 -13.98
N LEU A 2 9.61 9.39 -15.07
CA LEU A 2 8.57 8.47 -15.57
C LEU A 2 8.99 6.98 -15.62
N LEU A 3 10.29 6.73 -15.83
CA LEU A 3 10.89 5.39 -15.86
C LEU A 3 10.81 4.62 -14.53
N ALA A 4 10.80 5.31 -13.38
CA ALA A 4 10.70 4.69 -12.06
C ALA A 4 9.26 4.20 -11.77
N ILE A 5 8.26 4.87 -12.33
CA ILE A 5 6.82 4.58 -12.13
C ILE A 5 6.45 3.25 -12.77
N MET A 6 6.96 2.99 -13.98
CA MET A 6 6.74 1.72 -14.69
C MET A 6 7.48 0.54 -14.06
N ALA A 7 8.44 0.77 -13.15
CA ALA A 7 9.24 -0.32 -12.59
C ALA A 7 8.45 -1.19 -11.59
N PHE A 8 7.53 -0.59 -10.84
CA PHE A 8 6.86 -1.24 -9.70
C PHE A 8 5.46 -1.78 -10.03
N LEU A 9 4.71 -1.10 -10.90
CA LEU A 9 3.31 -1.42 -11.19
C LEU A 9 3.16 -2.87 -11.65
N ASN A 10 2.40 -3.67 -10.89
CA ASN A 10 2.19 -5.10 -11.12
C ASN A 10 3.48 -5.95 -11.25
N ASN A 11 4.60 -5.48 -10.69
CA ASN A 11 5.88 -6.16 -10.72
C ASN A 11 6.25 -6.66 -9.30
N PRO A 12 6.02 -7.95 -8.99
CA PRO A 12 6.31 -8.50 -7.66
C PRO A 12 7.81 -8.65 -7.38
N ASP A 13 8.68 -8.49 -8.39
CA ASP A 13 10.13 -8.59 -8.23
C ASP A 13 10.80 -7.24 -7.95
N ALA A 14 10.07 -6.13 -8.19
CA ALA A 14 10.56 -4.78 -7.91
C ALA A 14 10.19 -4.36 -6.49
N VAL A 15 11.21 -4.26 -5.62
CA VAL A 15 11.06 -3.85 -4.23
C VAL A 15 11.82 -2.55 -3.99
N LEU A 16 11.12 -1.52 -3.52
CA LEU A 16 11.75 -0.29 -3.05
C LEU A 16 12.50 -0.59 -1.74
N ASP A 17 13.75 -0.13 -1.65
CA ASP A 17 14.65 -0.39 -0.52
C ASP A 17 14.33 0.46 0.74
N GLU A 18 13.05 0.62 1.07
CA GLU A 18 12.55 1.46 2.15
C GLU A 18 11.78 0.64 3.19
N VAL A 19 11.99 0.93 4.47
CA VAL A 19 11.26 0.34 5.60
C VAL A 19 10.40 1.41 6.24
N ILE A 20 9.11 1.13 6.40
CA ILE A 20 8.23 2.00 7.19
C ILE A 20 8.27 1.52 8.63
N ASP A 21 8.97 2.25 9.49
CA ASP A 21 9.00 2.00 10.94
C ASP A 21 7.71 2.53 11.57
N LEU A 22 7.01 1.68 12.32
CA LEU A 22 5.74 2.02 12.97
C LEU A 22 5.92 2.61 14.37
N ASP A 23 7.14 2.51 14.93
CA ASP A 23 7.46 2.98 16.27
C ASP A 23 8.02 4.42 16.27
N GLN A 24 8.25 4.99 15.08
CA GLN A 24 8.69 6.38 14.91
C GLN A 24 7.55 7.40 15.15
N PRO A 25 7.86 8.68 15.43
CA PRO A 25 6.85 9.74 15.56
C PRO A 25 5.90 9.83 14.36
N GLU A 26 4.66 10.25 14.59
CA GLU A 26 3.60 10.24 13.55
C GLU A 26 3.97 11.08 12.32
N ASP A 27 4.59 12.23 12.52
CA ASP A 27 5.06 13.11 11.45
C ASP A 27 6.16 12.46 10.59
N GLU A 28 7.12 11.78 11.23
CA GLU A 28 8.16 11.02 10.55
C GLU A 28 7.57 9.82 9.79
N LEU A 29 6.64 9.09 10.41
CA LEU A 29 5.91 7.98 9.81
C LEU A 29 5.13 8.41 8.58
N PHE A 30 4.38 9.51 8.68
CA PHE A 30 3.56 10.01 7.58
C PHE A 30 4.41 10.57 6.44
N SER A 31 5.51 11.26 6.76
CA SER A 31 6.49 11.69 5.77
C SER A 31 7.10 10.50 5.02
N CYS A 32 7.47 9.44 5.74
CA CYS A 32 7.98 8.18 5.16
C CYS A 32 6.94 7.52 4.24
N ILE A 33 5.70 7.37 4.70
CA ILE A 33 4.59 6.83 3.90
C ILE A 33 4.42 7.62 2.59
N VAL A 34 4.39 8.95 2.66
CA VAL A 34 4.26 9.80 1.47
C VAL A 34 5.46 9.62 0.54
N GLY A 35 6.68 9.55 1.06
CA GLY A 35 7.89 9.30 0.27
C GLY A 35 7.84 7.97 -0.51
N VAL A 36 7.37 6.91 0.15
CA VAL A 36 7.18 5.59 -0.48
C VAL A 36 6.11 5.65 -1.58
N ILE A 37 4.95 6.28 -1.31
CA ILE A 37 3.87 6.45 -2.30
C ILE A 37 4.37 7.23 -3.52
N ARG A 38 5.08 8.34 -3.32
CA ARG A 38 5.64 9.15 -4.40
C ARG A 38 6.59 8.36 -5.30
N THR A 39 7.40 7.50 -4.70
CA THR A 39 8.41 6.75 -5.44
C THR A 39 7.81 5.60 -6.24
N ILE A 40 6.86 4.88 -5.64
CA ILE A 40 6.24 3.69 -6.23
C ILE A 40 5.10 4.05 -7.19
N VAL A 41 4.17 4.91 -6.75
CA VAL A 41 2.97 5.27 -7.53
C VAL A 41 3.28 6.37 -8.54
N GLY A 42 4.11 7.36 -8.15
CA GLY A 42 4.50 8.43 -9.05
C GLY A 42 3.34 9.35 -9.42
N ASP A 43 3.14 9.55 -10.73
CA ASP A 43 2.08 10.33 -11.39
C ASP A 43 1.37 11.36 -10.50
N GLU A 44 0.13 11.09 -10.13
CA GLU A 44 -0.74 11.99 -9.39
C GLU A 44 -0.30 12.22 -7.93
N TRP A 45 0.74 11.54 -7.47
CA TRP A 45 1.37 11.67 -6.16
C TRP A 45 2.74 12.36 -6.23
N SER A 46 3.35 12.55 -7.40
CA SER A 46 4.75 13.01 -7.53
C SER A 46 5.07 14.32 -6.79
N THR A 47 4.11 15.23 -6.67
CA THR A 47 4.21 16.51 -5.96
C THR A 47 3.60 16.52 -4.56
N ALA A 48 3.12 15.38 -4.06
CA ALA A 48 2.50 15.29 -2.74
C ALA A 48 3.51 15.57 -1.61
N SER A 49 3.07 16.29 -0.59
CA SER A 49 3.72 16.45 0.70
C SER A 49 2.86 15.86 1.83
N SER A 50 3.45 15.71 3.02
CA SER A 50 2.76 15.29 4.25
C SER A 50 1.51 16.11 4.56
N GLU A 51 1.52 17.42 4.27
CA GLU A 51 0.39 18.31 4.55
C GLU A 51 -0.74 18.16 3.52
N SER A 52 -0.39 17.75 2.30
CA SER A 52 -1.31 17.58 1.17
C SER A 52 -2.00 16.20 1.13
N VAL A 53 -1.64 15.31 2.05
CA VAL A 53 -2.15 13.94 2.12
C VAL A 53 -2.77 13.70 3.48
N ASP A 54 -4.03 13.26 3.51
CA ASP A 54 -4.63 12.74 4.74
C ASP A 54 -4.30 11.26 4.89
N ILE A 55 -3.73 10.88 6.03
CA ILE A 55 -3.39 9.49 6.35
C ILE A 55 -4.28 9.03 7.50
N THR A 56 -4.95 7.90 7.33
CA THR A 56 -5.81 7.30 8.36
C THR A 56 -5.45 5.84 8.55
N LYS A 57 -5.20 5.43 9.79
CA LYS A 57 -5.02 4.02 10.14
C LYS A 57 -6.37 3.29 10.04
N LEU A 58 -6.41 2.20 9.28
CA LEU A 58 -7.59 1.33 9.17
C LEU A 58 -7.55 0.26 10.26
N THR A 59 -8.66 0.05 10.94
CA THR A 59 -8.83 -0.96 12.00
C THR A 59 -9.45 -2.25 11.45
N GLY A 60 -9.24 -3.38 12.13
CA GLY A 60 -9.89 -4.66 11.79
C GLY A 60 -8.97 -5.76 11.24
N GLY A 61 -7.69 -5.47 11.01
CA GLY A 61 -6.70 -6.49 10.63
C GLY A 61 -6.08 -7.18 11.86
N ILE A 62 -5.91 -8.51 11.80
CA ILE A 62 -5.25 -9.28 12.87
C ILE A 62 -3.71 -9.28 12.67
N THR A 63 -3.25 -9.41 11.42
CA THR A 63 -1.85 -9.73 11.08
C THR A 63 -1.10 -8.62 10.33
N ASN A 64 -1.80 -7.61 9.82
CA ASN A 64 -1.22 -6.52 9.05
C ASN A 64 -1.76 -5.18 9.56
N ILE A 65 -0.94 -4.13 9.44
CA ILE A 65 -1.36 -2.76 9.70
C ILE A 65 -1.62 -2.07 8.37
N LEU A 66 -2.77 -1.41 8.28
CA LEU A 66 -3.23 -0.74 7.07
C LEU A 66 -3.36 0.75 7.33
N PHE A 67 -2.86 1.55 6.41
CA PHE A 67 -3.17 2.97 6.31
C PHE A 67 -3.85 3.26 4.99
N MET A 68 -4.78 4.21 4.98
CA MET A 68 -5.31 4.82 3.78
C MET A 68 -4.72 6.22 3.65
N ALA A 69 -4.02 6.47 2.56
CA ALA A 69 -3.54 7.78 2.17
C ALA A 69 -4.48 8.37 1.12
N VAL A 70 -4.91 9.62 1.32
CA VAL A 70 -5.80 10.36 0.42
C VAL A 70 -5.12 11.64 -0.02
N ASN A 71 -4.84 11.77 -1.31
CA ASN A 71 -4.30 13.00 -1.87
C ASN A 71 -5.41 14.06 -1.97
N LYS A 72 -5.25 15.18 -1.25
CA LYS A 72 -6.27 16.25 -1.18
C LYS A 72 -6.53 16.94 -2.52
N ALA A 73 -5.55 16.95 -3.43
CA ALA A 73 -5.64 17.69 -4.68
C ALA A 73 -6.60 17.03 -5.69
N ASN A 74 -6.66 15.70 -5.70
CA ASN A 74 -7.39 14.92 -6.72
C ASN A 74 -8.21 13.76 -6.12
N ASN A 75 -8.23 13.61 -4.80
CA ASN A 75 -8.93 12.56 -4.07
C ASN A 75 -8.47 11.11 -4.42
N ALA A 76 -7.30 10.96 -5.03
CA ALA A 76 -6.66 9.67 -5.27
C ALA A 76 -6.36 8.99 -3.93
N LYS A 77 -6.53 7.66 -3.89
CA LYS A 77 -6.42 6.86 -2.66
C LYS A 77 -5.47 5.69 -2.86
N VAL A 78 -4.60 5.49 -1.89
CA VAL A 78 -3.67 4.37 -1.83
C VAL A 78 -3.81 3.70 -0.47
N ILE A 79 -3.85 2.36 -0.48
CA ILE A 79 -3.76 1.56 0.74
C ILE A 79 -2.30 1.17 0.95
N VAL A 80 -1.77 1.49 2.12
CA VAL A 80 -0.44 1.10 2.56
C VAL A 80 -0.60 -0.10 3.48
N ARG A 81 -0.10 -1.25 3.05
CA ARG A 81 -0.08 -2.46 3.87
C ARG A 81 1.30 -2.71 4.41
N ILE A 82 1.42 -2.77 5.72
CA ILE A 82 2.65 -3.11 6.44
C ILE A 82 2.46 -4.49 7.08
N TYR A 83 3.41 -5.38 6.83
CA TYR A 83 3.36 -6.75 7.33
C TYR A 83 3.76 -6.80 8.81
N GLY A 84 3.01 -7.56 9.61
CA GLY A 84 3.32 -7.74 11.03
C GLY A 84 4.65 -8.45 11.28
N LEU A 85 5.39 -7.98 12.28
CA LEU A 85 6.62 -8.60 12.79
C LEU A 85 6.39 -10.09 13.12
N GLY A 86 7.31 -10.96 12.70
CA GLY A 86 7.27 -12.40 12.99
C GLY A 86 6.29 -13.22 12.15
N THR A 87 5.50 -12.60 11.26
CA THR A 87 4.55 -13.35 10.40
C THR A 87 5.22 -14.08 9.23
N ALA A 88 6.46 -13.72 8.88
CA ALA A 88 7.20 -14.32 7.77
C ALA A 88 7.50 -15.83 7.95
N ALA A 89 7.51 -16.33 9.19
CA ALA A 89 7.68 -17.76 9.46
C ALA A 89 6.44 -18.61 9.07
N PHE A 90 5.28 -17.96 8.90
CA PHE A 90 4.01 -18.63 8.64
C PHE A 90 3.37 -18.24 7.31
N ILE A 91 3.85 -17.15 6.68
CA ILE A 91 3.25 -16.58 5.47
C ILE A 91 4.31 -16.39 4.39
N ASP A 92 4.16 -17.12 3.28
CA ASP A 92 4.96 -16.93 2.07
C ASP A 92 4.49 -15.66 1.32
N ARG A 93 5.16 -14.55 1.61
CA ARG A 93 4.85 -13.24 1.01
C ARG A 93 5.18 -13.19 -0.47
N ASN A 94 6.13 -13.99 -0.95
CA ASN A 94 6.49 -14.01 -2.36
C ASN A 94 5.34 -14.59 -3.17
N SER A 95 4.83 -15.75 -2.76
CA SER A 95 3.65 -16.36 -3.37
C SER A 95 2.42 -15.44 -3.30
N GLU A 96 2.16 -14.83 -2.13
CA GLU A 96 1.05 -13.89 -1.95
C GLU A 96 1.15 -12.70 -2.93
N ASN A 97 2.33 -12.10 -3.08
CA ASN A 97 2.55 -10.95 -3.94
C ASN A 97 2.47 -11.30 -5.43
N VAL A 98 2.97 -12.47 -5.85
CA VAL A 98 2.83 -12.96 -7.23
C VAL A 98 1.35 -13.15 -7.58
N VAL A 99 0.58 -13.77 -6.69
CA VAL A 99 -0.87 -13.95 -6.88
C VAL A 99 -1.58 -12.60 -6.94
N PHE A 100 -1.30 -11.69 -6.00
CA PHE A 100 -1.93 -10.36 -5.96
C PHE A 100 -1.63 -9.54 -7.22
N ALA A 101 -0.36 -9.48 -7.64
CA ALA A 101 0.04 -8.78 -8.86
C ALA A 101 -0.63 -9.38 -10.12
N THR A 102 -0.81 -10.70 -10.15
CA THR A 102 -1.53 -11.38 -11.24
C THR A 102 -3.01 -11.02 -11.27
N LEU A 103 -3.69 -11.04 -10.11
CA LEU A 103 -5.09 -10.64 -10.00
C LEU A 103 -5.29 -9.17 -10.39
N SER A 104 -4.37 -8.29 -9.99
CA SER A 104 -4.40 -6.89 -10.39
C SER A 104 -4.24 -6.70 -11.90
N LYS A 105 -3.28 -7.39 -12.55
CA LYS A 105 -3.11 -7.36 -14.01
C LYS A 105 -4.36 -7.79 -14.77
N LEU A 106 -5.11 -8.74 -14.21
CA LEU A 106 -6.34 -9.26 -14.79
C LEU A 106 -7.60 -8.46 -14.38
N ASN A 107 -7.45 -7.39 -13.61
CA ASN A 107 -8.54 -6.56 -13.06
C ASN A 107 -9.53 -7.35 -12.16
N PHE A 108 -9.08 -8.40 -11.49
CA PHE A 108 -9.87 -9.18 -10.51
C PHE A 108 -9.67 -8.72 -9.06
N GLY A 109 -8.95 -7.64 -8.84
CA GLY A 109 -8.65 -7.12 -7.51
C GLY A 109 -8.20 -5.66 -7.55
N PRO A 110 -7.84 -5.10 -6.39
CA PRO A 110 -7.24 -3.76 -6.33
C PRO A 110 -5.92 -3.72 -7.12
N THR A 111 -5.53 -2.51 -7.55
CA THR A 111 -4.25 -2.28 -8.22
C THR A 111 -3.08 -2.72 -7.33
N PHE A 112 -2.12 -3.46 -7.86
CA PHE A 112 -0.83 -3.70 -7.21
C PHE A 112 0.14 -2.61 -7.66
N PHE A 113 0.33 -1.57 -6.83
CA PHE A 113 1.23 -0.48 -7.19
C PHE A 113 2.70 -0.86 -7.04
N GLY A 114 3.05 -1.63 -6.00
CA GLY A 114 4.43 -2.08 -5.80
C GLY A 114 4.76 -2.49 -4.37
N LEU A 115 5.98 -2.99 -4.20
CA LEU A 115 6.53 -3.46 -2.92
C LEU A 115 7.54 -2.47 -2.34
N PHE A 116 7.63 -2.46 -1.01
CA PHE A 116 8.74 -1.94 -0.23
C PHE A 116 9.17 -3.00 0.80
N LYS A 117 10.30 -2.83 1.51
CA LYS A 117 10.94 -3.91 2.28
C LYS A 117 10.02 -4.63 3.26
N ASN A 118 9.08 -3.91 3.89
CA ASN A 118 8.17 -4.47 4.90
C ASN A 118 6.69 -4.33 4.54
N GLY A 119 6.35 -4.19 3.26
CA GLY A 119 4.96 -4.02 2.87
C GLY A 119 4.71 -3.81 1.38
N ARG A 120 3.50 -3.38 1.05
CA ARG A 120 3.08 -3.07 -0.32
C ARG A 120 2.06 -1.93 -0.40
N LEU A 121 1.97 -1.32 -1.58
CA LEU A 121 0.95 -0.33 -1.92
C LEU A 121 -0.14 -0.97 -2.80
N GLU A 122 -1.40 -0.76 -2.40
CA GLU A 122 -2.57 -1.32 -3.07
C GLU A 122 -3.53 -0.19 -3.52
N GLY A 123 -4.29 -0.44 -4.58
CA GLY A 123 -5.42 0.39 -4.97
C GLY A 123 -6.54 0.34 -3.95
N TYR A 124 -7.20 1.48 -3.70
CA TYR A 124 -8.41 1.52 -2.90
C TYR A 124 -9.61 0.99 -3.69
N LEU A 125 -10.35 0.05 -3.12
CA LEU A 125 -11.64 -0.38 -3.63
C LEU A 125 -12.76 0.26 -2.80
N PRO A 126 -13.68 1.02 -3.42
CA PRO A 126 -14.87 1.53 -2.74
C PRO A 126 -15.85 0.37 -2.52
N ALA A 127 -15.63 -0.40 -1.45
CA ALA A 127 -16.45 -1.55 -1.08
C ALA A 127 -16.83 -1.47 0.40
N LEU A 128 -18.01 -2.03 0.72
CA LEU A 128 -18.45 -2.26 2.09
C LEU A 128 -18.15 -3.72 2.43
N ALA A 129 -17.54 -3.93 3.60
CA ALA A 129 -17.37 -5.28 4.13
C ALA A 129 -18.74 -5.82 4.55
N LEU A 130 -19.07 -7.02 4.08
CA LEU A 130 -20.25 -7.74 4.53
C LEU A 130 -20.16 -7.95 6.05
N GLN A 131 -21.25 -7.71 6.75
CA GLN A 131 -21.44 -8.13 8.13
C GLN A 131 -21.69 -9.65 8.17
N ILE A 132 -21.48 -10.25 9.33
CA ILE A 132 -21.63 -11.71 9.51
C ILE A 132 -23.03 -12.17 9.09
N GLU A 133 -24.04 -11.35 9.36
CA GLU A 133 -25.45 -11.60 9.03
C GLU A 133 -25.71 -11.60 7.52
N GLU A 134 -24.83 -10.99 6.72
CA GLU A 134 -24.94 -10.87 5.26
C GLU A 134 -24.19 -12.00 4.52
N MET A 135 -23.49 -12.88 5.24
CA MET A 135 -22.68 -13.98 4.68
C MET A 135 -23.43 -15.33 4.55
N ALA A 136 -24.76 -15.33 4.70
CA ALA A 136 -25.62 -16.53 4.73
C ALA A 136 -26.06 -17.04 3.35
#